data_AF-A0A8D8SK37-F1
#
_entry.id   AF-A0A8D8SK37-F1
#
_cell.length_a   1.000
_cell.length_b   1.000
_cell.length_c   1.000
_cell.angle_alpha   90.00
_cell.angle_beta   90.00
_cell.angle_gamma   90.00
#
_symmetry.space_group_name_H-M   'P 1'
#
loop_
_entity.id
_entity.type
_entity.pdbx_description
1 polymer ?
#
loop_
_entity_poly.entity_id
_entity_poly.type
_entity_poly.pdbx_seq_one_letter_code
_entity_poly.pdbx_strand_id
1 'polypeptide(L)'
;GQQMKHLKSFVYVSTAYSNCDRKHIEEKFYEPVLNDEETITLLQHTKRHEQYIMEPIIRAHKPNSYIFTKSISEDIVRQNMQDLPLVVVRPSIVMPTLEEPMSYWLRNYNGFLSLVAGSGLGIIQVFHYTKTIKADFTPGDLTANCILAVGWHKATQPASPQIYNCVGSDSNVLVHEMVHETRRYYLASKEAVSKLVWKSHIVHAENTYLLFFLYYILHVIPGLFFSLAELYLNRKPIIMKIYRKFFLFNTMVRYFACNEWLFANDNTTSLLTRLNPRDRELFDFDMGSVSWLKFCSVLYRCVALYIIKDYTPYPKEVYKKKMRFIDPVDKAIVCSFKFLQFYLLLTVARIVYSFLYSNVLCTY
;
A
#
# COMPACT_ATOMS: atom_id res chain seq x y z
N GLY A 1 1.06 -30.91 -11.50
CA GLY A 1 1.23 -30.51 -12.91
C GLY A 1 1.42 -31.72 -13.79
N GLN A 2 2.62 -32.31 -13.80
CA GLN A 2 3.03 -33.36 -14.75
C GLN A 2 2.12 -34.61 -14.78
N GLN A 3 1.47 -34.96 -13.67
CA GLN A 3 0.54 -36.10 -13.62
C GLN A 3 -0.85 -35.80 -14.24
N MET A 4 -1.16 -34.54 -14.57
CA MET A 4 -2.44 -34.12 -15.12
C MET A 4 -2.47 -34.28 -16.65
N LYS A 5 -2.91 -35.45 -17.13
CA LYS A 5 -2.88 -35.85 -18.56
C LYS A 5 -3.61 -34.92 -19.53
N HIS A 6 -4.58 -34.14 -19.05
CA HIS A 6 -5.39 -33.24 -19.87
C HIS A 6 -5.23 -31.77 -19.48
N LEU A 7 -4.14 -31.41 -18.81
CA LEU A 7 -3.87 -30.03 -18.42
C LEU A 7 -3.75 -29.14 -19.67
N LYS A 8 -4.64 -28.16 -19.80
CA LYS A 8 -4.66 -27.22 -20.94
C LYS A 8 -3.95 -25.91 -20.65
N SER A 9 -3.96 -25.47 -19.40
CA SER A 9 -3.34 -24.23 -18.97
C SER A 9 -2.92 -24.32 -17.51
N PHE A 10 -1.73 -23.82 -17.19
CA PHE A 10 -1.23 -23.68 -15.84
C PHE A 10 -0.90 -22.20 -15.61
N VAL A 11 -1.80 -21.50 -14.92
CA VAL A 11 -1.63 -20.07 -14.65
C VAL A 11 -0.94 -19.87 -13.30
N TYR A 12 0.30 -19.41 -13.32
CA TYR A 12 1.02 -19.00 -12.13
C TYR A 12 0.78 -17.52 -11.83
N VAL A 13 0.17 -17.20 -10.70
CA VAL A 13 -0.09 -15.81 -10.29
C VAL A 13 1.08 -15.29 -9.46
N SER A 14 1.82 -14.34 -10.00
CA SER A 14 2.95 -13.67 -9.38
C SER A 14 2.58 -12.25 -8.92
N THR A 15 3.46 -11.25 -9.10
CA THR A 15 3.18 -9.83 -8.93
C THR A 15 4.05 -9.00 -9.88
N ALA A 16 3.54 -7.87 -10.35
CA ALA A 16 4.30 -6.93 -11.18
C ALA A 16 5.60 -6.49 -10.46
N TYR A 17 5.57 -6.41 -9.13
CA TYR A 17 6.69 -5.98 -8.30
C TYR A 17 7.76 -7.04 -8.05
N SER A 18 7.66 -8.26 -8.61
CA SER A 18 8.68 -9.31 -8.43
C SER A 18 10.08 -8.82 -8.80
N ASN A 19 10.16 -7.90 -9.77
CA ASN A 19 11.40 -7.33 -10.30
C ASN A 19 11.51 -5.82 -10.00
N CYS A 20 10.95 -5.35 -8.88
CA CYS A 20 10.91 -3.93 -8.51
C CYS A 20 12.28 -3.28 -8.23
N ASP A 21 13.35 -4.06 -8.19
CA ASP A 21 14.75 -3.60 -8.25
C ASP A 21 15.08 -2.90 -9.58
N ARG A 22 14.28 -3.12 -10.62
CA ARG A 22 14.39 -2.48 -11.94
C ARG A 22 13.33 -1.41 -12.09
N LYS A 23 13.62 -0.32 -12.81
CA LYS A 23 12.63 0.75 -13.09
C LYS A 23 11.68 0.42 -14.23
N HIS A 24 12.18 -0.27 -15.25
CA HIS A 24 11.39 -0.76 -16.37
C HIS A 24 11.25 -2.27 -16.27
N ILE A 25 10.02 -2.77 -16.27
CA ILE A 25 9.68 -4.17 -16.05
C ILE A 25 8.84 -4.66 -17.22
N GLU A 26 9.44 -5.50 -18.05
CA GLU A 26 8.86 -6.06 -19.26
C GLU A 26 8.10 -7.37 -18.96
N GLU A 27 7.29 -7.83 -19.92
CA GLU A 27 6.60 -9.13 -19.86
C GLU A 27 7.53 -10.28 -20.24
N LYS A 28 8.68 -10.38 -19.55
CA LYS A 28 9.66 -11.46 -19.68
C LYS A 28 10.13 -11.98 -18.33
N PHE A 29 10.71 -13.16 -18.34
CA PHE A 29 11.38 -13.70 -17.15
C PHE A 29 12.67 -12.93 -16.91
N TYR A 30 12.98 -12.73 -15.63
CA TYR A 30 14.23 -12.13 -15.19
C TYR A 30 14.96 -13.15 -14.35
N GLU A 31 16.28 -13.21 -14.52
CA GLU A 31 17.12 -13.97 -13.61
C GLU A 31 17.05 -13.33 -12.21
N PRO A 32 16.81 -14.14 -11.16
CA PRO A 32 16.83 -13.64 -9.80
C PRO A 32 18.29 -13.36 -9.38
N VAL A 33 18.46 -12.49 -8.40
CA VAL A 33 19.78 -12.19 -7.82
C VAL A 33 20.32 -13.38 -7.02
N LEU A 34 19.44 -14.15 -6.40
CA LEU A 34 19.73 -15.42 -5.75
C LEU A 34 18.72 -16.45 -6.26
N ASN A 35 19.21 -17.61 -6.71
CA ASN A 35 18.33 -18.72 -7.08
C ASN A 35 17.83 -19.47 -5.82
N ASP A 36 16.97 -20.47 -6.01
CA ASP A 36 16.38 -21.23 -4.93
C ASP A 36 17.40 -22.10 -4.19
N GLU A 37 18.33 -22.76 -4.91
CA GLU A 37 19.40 -23.57 -4.30
C GLU A 37 20.33 -22.73 -3.42
N GLU A 38 20.79 -21.57 -3.90
CA GLU A 38 21.60 -20.61 -3.15
C GLU A 38 20.86 -20.10 -1.92
N THR A 39 19.58 -19.76 -2.07
CA THR A 39 18.73 -19.28 -0.98
C THR A 39 18.54 -20.36 0.10
N ILE A 40 18.25 -21.59 -0.30
CA ILE A 40 18.10 -22.73 0.61
C ILE A 40 19.43 -22.99 1.33
N THR A 41 20.54 -22.98 0.59
CA THR A 41 21.88 -23.19 1.15
C THR A 41 22.21 -22.13 2.20
N LEU A 42 21.97 -20.85 1.90
CA LEU A 42 22.15 -19.75 2.84
C LEU A 42 21.31 -19.94 4.11
N LEU A 43 20.02 -20.29 3.96
CA LEU A 43 19.12 -20.48 5.09
C LEU A 43 19.52 -21.69 5.96
N GLN A 44 19.96 -22.78 5.35
CA GLN A 44 20.35 -24.01 6.06
C GLN A 44 21.67 -23.85 6.82
N HIS A 45 22.62 -23.07 6.30
CA HIS A 45 23.96 -22.93 6.87
C HIS A 45 24.13 -21.67 7.75
N THR A 46 23.07 -20.87 7.92
CA THR A 46 23.10 -19.66 8.75
C THR A 46 22.24 -19.85 9.99
N LYS A 47 22.76 -19.56 11.19
CA LYS A 47 21.99 -19.67 12.44
C LYS A 47 20.90 -18.60 12.48
N ARG A 48 19.83 -18.85 13.22
CA ARG A 48 18.66 -17.93 13.29
C ARG A 48 19.00 -16.48 13.65
N HIS A 49 19.98 -16.24 14.52
CA HIS A 49 20.39 -14.89 14.90
C HIS A 49 21.21 -14.20 13.79
N GLU A 50 22.04 -14.96 13.08
CA GLU A 50 22.78 -14.49 11.90
C GLU A 50 21.82 -14.20 10.73
N GLN A 51 20.78 -15.02 10.54
CA GLN A 51 19.74 -14.79 9.52
C GLN A 51 19.02 -13.45 9.72
N TYR A 52 18.84 -13.01 10.97
CA TYR A 52 18.25 -11.70 11.25
C TYR A 52 19.17 -10.56 10.78
N ILE A 53 20.48 -10.71 10.97
CA ILE A 53 21.49 -9.73 10.56
C ILE A 53 21.65 -9.73 9.03
N MET A 54 21.62 -10.91 8.42
CA MET A 54 21.77 -11.14 6.98
C MET A 54 20.46 -11.03 6.20
N GLU A 55 19.34 -10.70 6.85
CA GLU A 55 18.01 -10.66 6.24
C GLU A 55 17.94 -9.87 4.93
N PRO A 56 18.60 -8.69 4.79
CA PRO A 56 18.64 -7.97 3.52
C PRO A 56 19.35 -8.75 2.41
N ILE A 57 20.43 -9.47 2.72
CA ILE A 57 21.20 -10.27 1.75
C ILE A 57 20.40 -11.51 1.37
N ILE A 58 19.85 -12.21 2.36
CA ILE A 58 19.02 -13.41 2.15
C ILE A 58 17.83 -13.08 1.26
N ARG A 59 17.21 -11.90 1.44
CA ARG A 59 16.10 -11.44 0.58
C ARG A 59 16.57 -10.73 -0.69
N ALA A 60 17.85 -10.85 -1.07
CA ALA A 60 18.44 -10.22 -2.25
C ALA A 60 18.08 -8.73 -2.40
N HIS A 61 18.12 -7.99 -1.29
CA HIS A 61 17.74 -6.59 -1.17
C HIS A 61 16.32 -6.23 -1.62
N LYS A 62 15.43 -7.23 -1.78
CA LYS A 62 14.02 -6.98 -2.09
C LYS A 62 13.33 -6.26 -0.92
N PRO A 63 12.27 -5.49 -1.16
CA PRO A 63 11.67 -4.64 -0.12
C PRO A 63 11.00 -5.42 1.02
N ASN A 64 10.47 -6.60 0.72
CA ASN A 64 9.83 -7.49 1.68
C ASN A 64 9.97 -8.96 1.24
N SER A 65 9.65 -9.89 2.15
CA SER A 65 9.69 -11.33 1.89
C SER A 65 8.68 -11.80 0.83
N TYR A 66 7.55 -11.10 0.67
CA TYR A 66 6.55 -11.44 -0.35
C TYR A 66 7.12 -11.25 -1.76
N ILE A 67 7.71 -10.09 -2.06
CA ILE A 67 8.33 -9.82 -3.36
C ILE A 67 9.50 -10.77 -3.62
N PHE A 68 10.32 -11.01 -2.60
CA PHE A 68 11.43 -11.96 -2.70
C PHE A 68 10.94 -13.36 -3.09
N THR A 69 9.94 -13.88 -2.38
CA THR A 69 9.42 -15.22 -2.66
C THR A 69 8.73 -15.30 -4.02
N LYS A 70 8.03 -14.25 -4.47
CA LYS A 70 7.48 -14.17 -5.83
C LYS A 70 8.58 -14.16 -6.91
N SER A 71 9.66 -13.40 -6.70
CA SER A 71 10.81 -13.35 -7.61
C SER A 71 11.48 -14.72 -7.78
N ILE A 72 11.76 -15.43 -6.67
CA ILE A 72 12.36 -16.77 -6.74
C ILE A 72 11.38 -17.78 -7.33
N SER A 73 10.11 -17.70 -6.97
CA SER A 73 9.11 -18.65 -7.49
C SER A 73 8.93 -18.53 -9.00
N GLU A 74 9.03 -17.32 -9.57
CA GLU A 74 9.04 -17.13 -11.03
C GLU A 74 10.20 -17.88 -11.69
N ASP A 75 11.36 -17.91 -11.05
CA ASP A 75 12.52 -18.64 -11.55
C ASP A 75 12.32 -20.16 -11.43
N ILE A 76 11.81 -20.64 -10.29
CA ILE A 76 11.48 -22.06 -10.08
C ILE A 76 10.49 -22.55 -11.14
N VAL A 77 9.41 -21.81 -11.43
CA VAL A 77 8.45 -22.23 -12.44
C VAL A 77 9.04 -22.17 -13.86
N ARG A 78 9.89 -21.18 -14.15
CA ARG A 78 10.60 -21.07 -15.44
C ARG A 78 11.52 -22.26 -15.68
N GLN A 79 12.21 -22.74 -14.66
CA GLN A 79 13.15 -23.86 -14.77
C GLN A 79 12.43 -25.22 -14.78
N ASN A 80 11.46 -25.41 -13.89
CA ASN A 80 10.91 -26.74 -13.58
C ASN A 80 9.57 -27.06 -14.26
N MET A 81 8.94 -26.10 -14.93
CA MET A 81 7.59 -26.27 -15.50
C MET A 81 7.52 -26.02 -17.02
N GLN A 82 8.64 -26.18 -17.73
CA GLN A 82 8.72 -25.96 -19.20
C GLN A 82 7.82 -26.92 -19.99
N ASP A 83 7.60 -28.14 -19.49
CA ASP A 83 6.73 -29.15 -20.13
C ASP A 83 5.23 -28.92 -19.85
N LEU A 84 4.89 -27.95 -18.99
CA LEU A 84 3.51 -27.60 -18.71
C LEU A 84 3.06 -26.46 -19.63
N PRO A 85 1.75 -26.31 -19.92
CA PRO A 85 1.21 -25.14 -20.59
C PRO A 85 1.21 -23.93 -19.64
N LEU A 86 2.41 -23.53 -19.19
CA LEU A 86 2.66 -22.46 -18.24
C LEU A 86 2.34 -21.10 -18.84
N VAL A 87 1.74 -20.25 -18.01
CA VAL A 87 1.63 -18.82 -18.23
C VAL A 87 1.66 -18.12 -16.88
N VAL A 88 2.30 -16.96 -16.82
CA VAL A 88 2.46 -16.17 -15.60
C VAL A 88 1.64 -14.90 -15.70
N VAL A 89 0.86 -14.60 -14.67
CA VAL A 89 0.14 -13.33 -14.53
C VAL A 89 0.73 -12.55 -13.37
N ARG A 90 1.12 -11.30 -13.61
CA ARG A 90 1.75 -10.38 -12.66
C ARG A 90 0.81 -9.21 -12.39
N PRO A 91 -0.12 -9.32 -11.42
CA PRO A 91 -0.92 -8.17 -10.99
C PRO A 91 -0.08 -7.14 -10.22
N SER A 92 -0.42 -5.86 -10.32
CA SER A 92 0.08 -4.83 -9.41
C SER A 92 -0.56 -4.95 -8.01
N ILE A 93 -0.64 -3.88 -7.23
CA ILE A 93 -1.19 -3.98 -5.88
C ILE A 93 -2.70 -4.20 -5.99
N VAL A 94 -3.11 -5.46 -5.76
CA VAL A 94 -4.52 -5.86 -5.82
C VAL A 94 -5.32 -5.13 -4.74
N MET A 95 -6.35 -4.43 -5.21
CA MET A 95 -7.30 -3.66 -4.44
C MET A 95 -8.61 -4.41 -4.26
N PRO A 96 -9.54 -3.92 -3.41
CA PRO A 96 -10.86 -4.51 -3.28
C PRO A 96 -11.58 -4.59 -4.63
N THR A 97 -12.53 -5.50 -4.73
CA THR A 97 -13.39 -5.65 -5.90
C THR A 97 -14.26 -4.41 -6.11
N LEU A 98 -14.48 -4.03 -7.37
CA LEU A 98 -15.46 -3.02 -7.74
C LEU A 98 -16.87 -3.56 -7.56
N GLU A 99 -17.16 -4.69 -8.21
CA GLU A 99 -18.51 -5.23 -8.38
C GLU A 99 -18.60 -6.69 -7.99
N GLU A 100 -17.75 -7.56 -8.56
CA GLU A 100 -17.89 -9.01 -8.48
C GLU A 100 -16.79 -9.71 -7.67
N PRO A 101 -17.04 -10.91 -7.11
CA PRO A 101 -18.36 -11.51 -6.89
C PRO A 101 -19.17 -10.80 -5.79
N MET A 102 -18.53 -9.90 -5.04
CA MET A 102 -19.13 -9.07 -4.01
C MET A 102 -18.42 -7.72 -4.02
N SER A 103 -19.13 -6.60 -4.04
CA SER A 103 -18.51 -5.27 -4.04
C SER A 103 -17.69 -4.99 -2.77
N TYR A 104 -16.62 -4.22 -2.94
CA TYR A 104 -15.72 -3.77 -1.87
C TYR A 104 -14.98 -4.91 -1.16
N TRP A 105 -15.10 -6.14 -1.65
CA TRP A 105 -14.59 -7.31 -0.97
C TRP A 105 -13.07 -7.41 -1.11
N LEU A 106 -12.44 -7.78 -0.01
CA LEU A 106 -11.06 -8.23 -0.01
C LEU A 106 -10.82 -9.19 1.15
N ARG A 107 -10.24 -10.37 0.85
CA ARG A 107 -9.94 -11.38 1.86
C ARG A 107 -8.84 -10.95 2.83
N ASN A 108 -7.72 -10.49 2.29
CA ASN A 108 -6.53 -10.13 3.06
C ASN A 108 -6.23 -8.65 2.81
N TYR A 109 -6.28 -7.83 3.84
CA TYR A 109 -5.86 -6.44 3.71
C TYR A 109 -4.35 -6.38 3.52
N ASN A 110 -3.92 -5.70 2.46
CA ASN A 110 -2.51 -5.48 2.16
C ASN A 110 -1.98 -4.26 2.94
N GLY A 111 -0.74 -3.88 2.66
CA GLY A 111 -0.13 -2.73 3.32
C GLY A 111 -0.91 -1.44 3.09
N PHE A 112 -1.23 -1.11 1.83
CA PHE A 112 -1.97 0.10 1.50
C PHE A 112 -3.33 0.18 2.23
N LEU A 113 -4.10 -0.90 2.30
CA LEU A 113 -5.36 -0.89 3.03
C LEU A 113 -5.20 -0.77 4.55
N SER A 114 -4.11 -1.29 5.11
CA SER A 114 -3.76 -1.05 6.52
C SER A 114 -3.54 0.44 6.78
N LEU A 115 -2.89 1.14 5.83
CA LEU A 115 -2.70 2.58 5.90
C LEU A 115 -4.04 3.31 5.82
N VAL A 116 -4.91 2.96 4.87
CA VAL A 116 -6.25 3.58 4.76
C VAL A 116 -7.06 3.36 6.03
N ALA A 117 -7.11 2.12 6.56
CA ALA A 117 -7.85 1.80 7.77
C ALA A 117 -7.32 2.52 9.00
N GLY A 118 -6.00 2.48 9.23
CA GLY A 118 -5.38 3.15 10.37
C GLY A 118 -5.52 4.67 10.29
N SER A 119 -5.44 5.24 9.09
CA SER A 119 -5.64 6.68 8.89
C SER A 119 -7.10 7.09 9.10
N GLY A 120 -8.05 6.29 8.60
CA GLY A 120 -9.48 6.51 8.82
C GLY A 120 -9.83 6.48 10.30
N LEU A 121 -9.25 5.54 11.06
CA LEU A 121 -9.46 5.44 12.52
C LEU A 121 -8.78 6.54 13.34
N GLY A 122 -7.95 7.39 12.72
CA GLY A 122 -7.12 8.37 13.40
C GLY A 122 -5.97 7.75 14.22
N ILE A 123 -5.61 6.51 13.92
CA ILE A 123 -4.44 5.85 14.51
C ILE A 123 -3.18 6.30 13.77
N ILE A 124 -3.27 6.49 12.46
CA ILE A 124 -2.16 6.94 11.62
C ILE A 124 -2.40 8.41 11.26
N GLN A 125 -1.47 9.27 11.68
CA GLN A 125 -1.57 10.72 11.51
C GLN A 125 -0.44 11.31 10.64
N VAL A 126 0.56 10.50 10.26
CA VAL A 126 1.65 10.96 9.40
C VAL A 126 2.02 9.89 8.40
N PHE A 127 2.26 10.28 7.16
CA PHE A 127 2.69 9.37 6.10
C PHE A 127 3.74 10.04 5.21
N HIS A 128 4.83 9.32 4.94
CA HIS A 128 5.88 9.78 4.06
C HIS A 128 5.70 9.13 2.68
N TYR A 129 5.54 9.98 1.68
CA TYR A 129 5.38 9.59 0.27
C TYR A 129 5.87 10.72 -0.62
N THR A 130 6.09 10.45 -1.90
CA THR A 130 6.45 11.49 -2.87
C THR A 130 5.20 11.92 -3.63
N LYS A 131 4.87 13.22 -3.64
CA LYS A 131 3.58 13.72 -4.15
C LYS A 131 3.36 13.46 -5.65
N THR A 132 4.46 13.37 -6.41
CA THR A 132 4.44 13.20 -7.88
C THR A 132 4.46 11.75 -8.32
N ILE A 133 4.54 10.79 -7.39
CA ILE A 133 4.61 9.37 -7.72
C ILE A 133 3.22 8.82 -7.99
N LYS A 134 3.09 8.11 -9.10
CA LYS A 134 1.92 7.31 -9.41
C LYS A 134 2.05 5.91 -8.80
N ALA A 135 0.97 5.42 -8.21
CA ALA A 135 0.90 4.06 -7.70
C ALA A 135 0.11 3.17 -8.65
N ASP A 136 0.57 1.93 -8.77
CA ASP A 136 0.02 0.93 -9.66
C ASP A 136 -0.89 -0.01 -8.87
N PHE A 137 -2.17 0.01 -9.21
CA PHE A 137 -3.23 -0.70 -8.52
C PHE A 137 -4.06 -1.49 -9.52
N THR A 138 -4.63 -2.61 -9.09
CA THR A 138 -5.64 -3.34 -9.88
C THR A 138 -6.81 -3.76 -9.01
N PRO A 139 -8.08 -3.52 -9.40
CA PRO A 139 -9.21 -4.10 -8.70
C PRO A 139 -9.18 -5.63 -8.70
N GLY A 140 -9.71 -6.25 -7.64
CA GLY A 140 -9.64 -7.70 -7.45
C GLY A 140 -10.41 -8.51 -8.50
N ASP A 141 -11.56 -7.99 -8.93
CA ASP A 141 -12.38 -8.54 -10.01
C ASP A 141 -11.69 -8.44 -11.36
N LEU A 142 -11.19 -7.26 -11.73
CA LEU A 142 -10.46 -7.10 -12.99
C LEU A 142 -9.19 -7.97 -13.01
N THR A 143 -8.54 -8.15 -11.87
CA THR A 143 -7.41 -9.08 -11.73
C THR A 143 -7.86 -10.53 -11.98
N ALA A 144 -8.98 -10.96 -11.40
CA ALA A 144 -9.53 -12.30 -11.61
C ALA A 144 -9.93 -12.53 -13.07
N ASN A 145 -10.59 -11.56 -13.70
CA ASN A 145 -10.99 -11.58 -15.10
C ASN A 145 -9.78 -11.71 -16.03
N CYS A 146 -8.72 -10.94 -15.77
CA CYS A 146 -7.45 -11.07 -16.49
C CYS A 146 -6.87 -12.49 -16.37
N ILE A 147 -6.82 -13.06 -15.16
CA ILE A 147 -6.31 -14.42 -14.92
C ILE A 147 -7.13 -15.46 -15.71
N LEU A 148 -8.45 -15.34 -15.73
CA LEU A 148 -9.34 -16.25 -16.45
C LEU A 148 -9.13 -16.14 -17.97
N ALA A 149 -9.09 -14.92 -18.50
CA ALA A 149 -8.84 -14.67 -19.92
C ALA A 149 -7.46 -15.19 -20.37
N VAL A 150 -6.43 -14.97 -19.57
CA VAL A 150 -5.08 -15.49 -19.82
C VAL A 150 -5.07 -17.02 -19.80
N GLY A 151 -5.76 -17.63 -18.83
CA GLY A 151 -5.92 -19.07 -18.74
C GLY A 151 -6.55 -19.68 -19.99
N TRP A 152 -7.63 -19.06 -20.48
CA TRP A 152 -8.30 -19.42 -21.72
C TRP A 152 -7.40 -19.24 -22.95
N HIS A 153 -6.70 -18.10 -23.06
CA HIS A 153 -5.83 -17.82 -24.19
C HIS A 153 -4.69 -18.84 -24.29
N LYS A 154 -4.07 -19.20 -23.16
CA LYS A 154 -3.04 -20.25 -23.12
C LYS A 154 -3.59 -21.62 -23.49
N ALA A 155 -4.80 -21.95 -23.05
CA ALA A 155 -5.46 -23.23 -23.36
C ALA A 155 -5.82 -23.39 -24.84
N THR A 156 -6.15 -22.30 -25.52
CA THR A 156 -6.58 -22.28 -26.93
C THR A 156 -5.44 -21.99 -27.89
N GLN A 157 -4.42 -21.25 -27.45
CA GLN A 157 -3.24 -20.90 -28.22
C GLN A 157 -1.98 -21.28 -27.43
N PRO A 158 -1.42 -22.49 -27.61
CA PRO A 158 -0.25 -22.94 -26.87
C PRO A 158 0.97 -22.02 -26.99
N ALA A 159 1.09 -21.33 -28.12
CA ALA A 159 2.14 -20.34 -28.42
C ALA A 159 1.86 -18.93 -27.85
N SER A 160 0.81 -18.75 -27.04
CA SER A 160 0.52 -17.47 -26.40
C SER A 160 1.73 -16.97 -25.58
N PRO A 161 1.88 -15.64 -25.40
CA PRO A 161 2.90 -15.09 -24.53
C PRO A 161 2.94 -15.74 -23.15
N GLN A 162 4.14 -15.79 -22.57
CA GLN A 162 4.39 -16.50 -21.31
C GLN A 162 4.06 -15.66 -20.08
N ILE A 163 4.06 -14.33 -20.20
CA ILE A 163 3.88 -13.41 -19.07
C ILE A 163 2.90 -12.30 -19.46
N TYR A 164 2.01 -11.99 -18.53
CA TYR A 164 1.03 -10.89 -18.61
C TYR A 164 1.16 -10.00 -17.38
N ASN A 165 1.50 -8.73 -17.57
CA ASN A 165 1.49 -7.73 -16.51
C ASN A 165 0.09 -7.10 -16.42
N CYS A 166 -0.66 -7.46 -15.38
CA CYS A 166 -1.97 -6.89 -15.09
C CYS A 166 -1.78 -5.62 -14.24
N VAL A 167 -1.68 -4.48 -14.91
CA VAL A 167 -1.24 -3.18 -14.35
C VAL A 167 -2.04 -2.03 -14.97
N GLY A 168 -2.12 -0.90 -14.28
CA GLY A 168 -2.83 0.29 -14.76
C GLY A 168 -2.08 1.06 -15.85
N SER A 169 -0.74 0.98 -15.86
CA SER A 169 0.14 1.72 -16.78
C SER A 169 -0.22 3.22 -16.81
N ASP A 170 -0.66 3.76 -17.94
CA ASP A 170 -1.05 5.18 -18.08
C ASP A 170 -2.24 5.59 -17.21
N SER A 171 -3.04 4.64 -16.76
CA SER A 171 -4.24 4.88 -15.95
C SER A 171 -3.92 5.05 -14.47
N ASN A 172 -2.66 4.98 -14.05
CA ASN A 172 -2.27 5.07 -12.65
C ASN A 172 -2.57 6.43 -12.01
N VAL A 173 -2.85 6.39 -10.71
CA VAL A 173 -3.24 7.56 -9.89
C VAL A 173 -2.08 8.03 -9.01
N LEU A 174 -2.00 9.34 -8.77
CA LEU A 174 -1.04 9.90 -7.83
C LEU A 174 -1.35 9.43 -6.40
N VAL A 175 -0.30 9.00 -5.68
CA VAL A 175 -0.42 8.62 -4.26
C VAL A 175 -1.01 9.78 -3.45
N HIS A 176 -0.60 11.01 -3.77
CA HIS A 176 -1.12 12.22 -3.15
C HIS A 176 -2.64 12.36 -3.31
N GLU A 177 -3.14 12.23 -4.53
CA GLU A 177 -4.57 12.36 -4.81
C GLU A 177 -5.37 11.26 -4.11
N MET A 178 -4.89 10.02 -4.12
CA MET A 178 -5.53 8.91 -3.39
C MET A 178 -5.66 9.20 -1.89
N VAL A 179 -4.60 9.71 -1.26
CA VAL A 179 -4.62 10.07 0.17
C VAL A 179 -5.64 11.17 0.45
N HIS A 180 -5.65 12.22 -0.36
CA HIS A 180 -6.56 13.36 -0.18
C HIS A 180 -8.02 13.00 -0.44
N GLU A 181 -8.29 12.29 -1.53
CA GLU A 181 -9.65 11.94 -1.94
C GLU A 181 -10.24 10.86 -1.02
N THR A 182 -9.45 9.87 -0.59
CA THR A 182 -9.90 8.89 0.42
C THR A 182 -10.26 9.56 1.74
N ARG A 183 -9.47 10.55 2.18
CA ARG A 183 -9.79 11.35 3.36
C ARG A 183 -11.07 12.16 3.16
N ARG A 184 -11.27 12.75 1.98
CA ARG A 184 -12.49 13.49 1.64
C ARG A 184 -13.72 12.60 1.73
N TYR A 185 -13.69 11.39 1.17
CA TYR A 185 -14.78 10.42 1.31
C TYR A 185 -15.03 10.04 2.77
N TYR A 186 -13.98 9.81 3.55
CA TYR A 186 -14.11 9.51 4.99
C TYR A 186 -14.86 10.62 5.75
N LEU A 187 -14.54 11.89 5.46
CA LEU A 187 -15.16 13.04 6.13
C LEU A 187 -16.56 13.37 5.61
N ALA A 188 -16.82 13.15 4.32
CA ALA A 188 -18.11 13.44 3.69
C ALA A 188 -19.13 12.32 3.86
N SER A 189 -18.67 11.10 4.14
CA SER A 189 -19.52 9.92 4.26
C SER A 189 -20.59 10.10 5.34
N LYS A 190 -21.82 9.69 5.01
CA LYS A 190 -22.92 9.59 5.98
C LYS A 190 -22.78 8.34 6.86
N GLU A 191 -22.16 7.30 6.32
CA GLU A 191 -21.71 6.11 7.04
C GLU A 191 -20.48 6.52 7.86
N ALA A 192 -20.34 6.01 9.08
CA ALA A 192 -19.17 6.27 9.92
C ALA A 192 -18.68 4.97 10.55
N VAL A 193 -17.49 5.02 11.14
CA VAL A 193 -16.94 3.89 11.89
C VAL A 193 -17.03 4.21 13.39
N SER A 194 -17.73 3.38 14.15
CA SER A 194 -17.91 3.54 15.60
C SER A 194 -16.60 3.35 16.37
N LYS A 195 -15.67 2.56 15.83
CA LYS A 195 -14.34 2.26 16.42
C LYS A 195 -13.30 3.38 16.27
N LEU A 196 -13.69 4.59 15.86
CA LEU A 196 -12.79 5.77 15.79
C LEU A 196 -11.99 5.96 17.09
N VAL A 197 -10.67 6.14 16.95
CA VAL A 197 -9.72 6.43 18.04
C VAL A 197 -9.47 7.93 18.13
N TRP A 198 -9.14 8.55 16.99
CA TRP A 198 -8.92 9.99 16.90
C TRP A 198 -9.48 10.53 15.58
N LYS A 199 -9.45 11.85 15.41
CA LYS A 199 -9.79 12.49 14.14
C LYS A 199 -8.73 12.19 13.08
N SER A 200 -9.14 12.00 11.83
CA SER A 200 -8.21 11.68 10.73
C SER A 200 -7.50 12.94 10.21
N HIS A 201 -6.21 13.07 10.53
CA HIS A 201 -5.30 14.09 9.98
C HIS A 201 -4.11 13.39 9.37
N ILE A 202 -4.13 13.10 8.07
CA ILE A 202 -2.94 12.58 7.41
C ILE A 202 -2.03 13.75 7.09
N VAL A 203 -0.98 13.93 7.89
CA VAL A 203 0.10 14.89 7.61
C VAL A 203 1.09 14.25 6.65
N HIS A 204 1.39 14.94 5.56
CA HIS A 204 2.44 14.52 4.63
C HIS A 204 3.81 14.87 5.21
N ALA A 205 4.69 13.86 5.28
CA ALA A 205 6.11 14.06 5.59
C ALA A 205 6.91 14.03 4.27
N GLU A 206 7.69 15.07 4.01
CA GLU A 206 8.49 15.19 2.78
C GLU A 206 9.77 14.36 2.79
N ASN A 207 10.30 14.05 3.99
CA ASN A 207 11.51 13.25 4.14
C ASN A 207 11.44 12.41 5.44
N THR A 208 12.39 11.48 5.57
CA THR A 208 12.47 10.54 6.70
C THR A 208 12.69 11.25 8.05
N TYR A 209 13.44 12.35 8.09
CA TYR A 209 13.68 13.10 9.34
C TYR A 209 12.39 13.75 9.84
N LEU A 210 11.66 14.41 8.93
CA LEU A 210 10.36 14.99 9.25
C LEU A 210 9.34 13.91 9.65
N LEU A 211 9.37 12.75 8.98
CA LEU A 211 8.55 11.61 9.38
C LEU A 211 8.84 11.19 10.82
N PHE A 212 10.10 11.01 11.19
CA PHE A 212 10.46 10.61 12.56
C PHE A 212 10.05 11.67 13.57
N PHE A 213 10.39 12.94 13.32
CA PHE A 213 9.98 14.05 14.17
C PHE A 213 8.46 14.05 14.40
N LEU A 214 7.66 14.02 13.34
CA LEU A 214 6.20 14.00 13.43
C LEU A 214 5.68 12.69 14.05
N TYR A 215 6.33 11.55 13.84
CA TYR A 215 5.94 10.29 14.48
C TYR A 215 6.08 10.38 16.01
N TYR A 216 7.16 10.97 16.52
CA TYR A 216 7.30 11.17 17.97
C TYR A 216 6.23 12.11 18.53
N ILE A 217 5.98 13.24 17.85
CA ILE A 217 5.00 14.24 18.30
C ILE A 217 3.55 13.75 18.19
N LEU A 218 3.18 13.10 17.08
CA LEU A 218 1.79 12.72 16.77
C LEU A 218 1.41 11.31 17.22
N HIS A 219 2.38 10.43 17.48
CA HIS A 219 2.11 9.03 17.86
C HIS A 219 2.75 8.70 19.22
N VAL A 220 4.07 8.83 19.38
CA VAL A 220 4.74 8.36 20.61
C VAL A 220 4.27 9.14 21.84
N ILE A 221 4.33 10.47 21.82
CA ILE A 221 3.95 11.30 22.96
C ILE A 221 2.46 11.11 23.31
N PRO A 222 1.49 11.25 22.39
CA PRO A 222 0.09 10.94 22.66
C PRO A 222 -0.13 9.49 23.11
N GLY A 223 0.60 8.55 22.52
CA GLY A 223 0.53 7.13 22.84
C GLY A 223 0.95 6.83 24.29
N LEU A 224 1.93 7.54 24.83
CA LEU A 224 2.29 7.44 26.24
C LEU A 224 1.14 7.90 27.15
N PHE A 225 0.50 9.03 26.86
CA PHE A 225 -0.66 9.49 27.61
C PHE A 225 -1.83 8.50 27.53
N PHE A 226 -2.13 7.99 26.33
CA PHE A 226 -3.16 6.98 26.15
C PHE A 226 -2.82 5.69 26.90
N SER A 227 -1.56 5.25 26.91
CA SER A 227 -1.15 4.07 27.66
C SER A 227 -1.18 4.27 29.18
N LEU A 228 -0.86 5.46 29.68
CA LEU A 228 -1.07 5.79 31.09
C LEU A 228 -2.56 5.76 31.44
N ALA A 229 -3.44 6.27 30.57
CA ALA A 229 -4.88 6.19 30.75
C ALA A 229 -5.41 4.74 30.68
N GLU A 230 -4.90 3.92 29.74
CA GLU A 230 -5.20 2.49 29.67
C GLU A 230 -4.84 1.80 30.99
N LEU A 231 -3.64 2.05 31.52
CA LEU A 231 -3.19 1.48 32.80
C LEU A 231 -4.02 1.97 33.99
N TYR A 232 -4.34 3.27 34.06
CA TYR A 232 -5.21 3.83 35.10
C TYR A 232 -6.61 3.19 35.08
N LEU A 233 -7.10 2.83 33.90
CA LEU A 233 -8.37 2.12 33.71
C LEU A 233 -8.25 0.58 33.85
N ASN A 234 -7.12 0.06 34.35
CA ASN A 234 -6.82 -1.38 34.46
C ASN A 234 -6.93 -2.14 33.12
N ARG A 235 -6.59 -1.48 32.01
CA ARG A 235 -6.54 -2.06 30.66
C ARG A 235 -5.10 -2.31 30.24
N LYS A 236 -4.91 -3.28 29.35
CA LYS A 236 -3.60 -3.55 28.75
C LYS A 236 -3.24 -2.39 27.79
N PRO A 237 -2.01 -1.87 27.81
CA PRO A 237 -1.60 -0.79 26.92
C PRO A 237 -1.44 -1.32 25.49
N ILE A 238 -2.43 -1.09 24.63
CA ILE A 238 -2.48 -1.63 23.27
C ILE A 238 -1.98 -0.59 22.27
N ILE A 239 -2.25 0.70 22.48
CA ILE A 239 -1.95 1.76 21.51
C ILE A 239 -0.45 1.83 21.16
N MET A 240 0.43 1.70 22.15
CA MET A 240 1.88 1.70 21.91
C MET A 240 2.35 0.49 21.10
N LYS A 241 1.68 -0.67 21.23
CA LYS A 241 1.95 -1.83 20.36
C LYS A 241 1.53 -1.56 18.92
N ILE A 242 0.42 -0.86 18.74
CA ILE A 242 -0.06 -0.44 17.41
C ILE A 242 0.93 0.54 16.77
N TYR A 243 1.37 1.57 17.49
CA TYR A 243 2.33 2.55 16.95
C TYR A 243 3.68 1.94 16.60
N ARG A 244 4.22 1.02 17.40
CA ARG A 244 5.45 0.27 17.04
C ARG A 244 5.28 -0.52 15.74
N LYS A 245 4.14 -1.19 15.55
CA LYS A 245 3.83 -1.89 14.29
C LYS A 245 3.71 -0.92 13.12
N PHE A 246 3.06 0.23 13.34
CA PHE A 246 2.92 1.27 12.33
C PHE A 246 4.27 1.83 11.88
N PHE A 247 5.21 2.06 12.80
CA PHE A 247 6.55 2.52 12.48
C PHE A 247 7.26 1.58 11.50
N LEU A 248 7.31 0.28 11.83
CA LEU A 248 7.90 -0.76 10.96
C LEU A 248 7.19 -0.83 9.61
N PHE A 249 5.87 -0.71 9.63
CA PHE A 249 5.03 -0.70 8.44
C PHE A 249 5.33 0.49 7.52
N ASN A 250 5.51 1.70 8.06
CA ASN A 250 5.83 2.90 7.30
C ASN A 250 7.16 2.72 6.54
N THR A 251 8.17 2.14 7.20
CA THR A 251 9.47 1.82 6.58
C THR A 251 9.32 0.92 5.35
N MET A 252 8.42 -0.07 5.39
CA MET A 252 8.16 -0.98 4.26
C MET A 252 7.37 -0.30 3.13
N VAL A 253 6.29 0.43 3.46
CA VAL A 253 5.42 1.05 2.45
C VAL A 253 6.08 2.25 1.77
N ARG A 254 6.97 2.97 2.47
CA ARG A 254 7.76 4.06 1.90
C ARG A 254 8.44 3.65 0.59
N TYR A 255 8.93 2.41 0.48
CA TYR A 255 9.57 1.95 -0.75
C TYR A 255 8.64 2.09 -1.96
N PHE A 256 7.36 1.74 -1.84
CA PHE A 256 6.38 1.86 -2.92
C PHE A 256 5.77 3.27 -3.02
N ALA A 257 5.63 3.97 -1.91
CA ALA A 257 5.05 5.32 -1.89
C ALA A 257 6.00 6.41 -2.40
N CYS A 258 7.29 6.10 -2.54
CA CYS A 258 8.33 7.02 -3.02
C CYS A 258 8.97 6.57 -4.33
N ASN A 259 8.56 5.45 -4.91
CA ASN A 259 9.10 4.95 -6.18
C ASN A 259 7.98 4.66 -7.16
N GLU A 260 8.26 4.97 -8.42
CA GLU A 260 7.43 4.61 -9.57
C GLU A 260 8.17 3.61 -10.44
N TRP A 261 7.39 2.80 -11.15
CA TRP A 261 7.83 1.75 -12.07
C TRP A 261 7.08 1.87 -13.37
N LEU A 262 7.77 1.56 -14.46
CA LEU A 262 7.20 1.47 -15.80
C LEU A 262 7.03 -0.01 -16.14
N PHE A 263 5.80 -0.49 -16.14
CA PHE A 263 5.47 -1.86 -16.51
C PHE A 263 5.04 -1.90 -17.97
N ALA A 264 5.72 -2.69 -18.80
CA ALA A 264 5.17 -3.05 -20.11
C ALA A 264 3.96 -3.97 -19.90
N ASN A 265 2.90 -3.79 -20.66
CA ASN A 265 1.68 -4.60 -20.57
C ASN A 265 1.09 -4.92 -21.95
N ASP A 266 1.95 -5.01 -22.97
CA ASP A 266 1.55 -5.19 -24.37
C ASP A 266 0.78 -6.49 -24.60
N ASN A 267 1.19 -7.59 -23.98
CA ASN A 267 0.50 -8.88 -24.06
C ASN A 267 -0.89 -8.78 -23.42
N THR A 268 -1.00 -8.10 -22.27
CA THR A 268 -2.25 -7.92 -21.53
C THR A 268 -3.23 -7.05 -22.32
N THR A 269 -2.76 -5.92 -22.85
CA THR A 269 -3.54 -5.03 -23.70
C THR A 269 -3.95 -5.73 -24.99
N SER A 270 -3.04 -6.46 -25.64
CA SER A 270 -3.36 -7.22 -26.86
C SER A 270 -4.43 -8.28 -26.59
N LEU A 271 -4.35 -9.01 -25.47
CA LEU A 271 -5.37 -10.00 -25.11
C LEU A 271 -6.75 -9.38 -24.93
N LEU A 272 -6.85 -8.24 -24.25
CA LEU A 272 -8.14 -7.54 -24.08
C LEU A 272 -8.80 -7.22 -25.43
N THR A 273 -8.02 -6.82 -26.44
CA THR A 273 -8.52 -6.52 -27.79
C THR A 273 -8.96 -7.74 -28.59
N ARG A 274 -8.50 -8.95 -28.21
CA ARG A 274 -8.82 -10.22 -28.89
C ARG A 274 -10.09 -10.87 -28.34
N LEU A 275 -10.59 -10.45 -27.19
CA LEU A 275 -11.83 -10.97 -26.65
C LEU A 275 -12.99 -10.58 -27.56
N ASN A 276 -13.91 -11.52 -27.77
CA ASN A 276 -15.17 -11.20 -28.44
C ASN A 276 -16.02 -10.27 -27.54
N PRO A 277 -17.04 -9.58 -28.10
CA PRO A 277 -17.81 -8.60 -27.33
C PRO A 277 -18.45 -9.15 -26.05
N ARG A 278 -18.92 -10.41 -26.07
CA ARG A 278 -19.56 -11.05 -24.91
C ARG A 278 -18.55 -11.34 -23.81
N ASP A 279 -17.39 -11.90 -24.16
CA ASP A 279 -16.34 -12.20 -23.18
C ASP A 279 -15.70 -10.92 -22.65
N ARG A 280 -15.65 -9.85 -23.43
CA ARG A 280 -15.19 -8.54 -22.97
C ARG A 280 -16.13 -7.93 -21.93
N GLU A 281 -17.44 -8.17 -22.05
CA GLU A 281 -18.43 -7.75 -21.04
C GLU A 281 -18.32 -8.59 -19.76
N LEU A 282 -18.20 -9.92 -19.90
CA LEU A 282 -18.16 -10.83 -18.75
C LEU A 282 -16.82 -10.86 -18.01
N PHE A 283 -15.72 -10.67 -18.73
CA PHE A 283 -14.36 -10.74 -18.20
C PHE A 283 -13.61 -9.45 -18.48
N ASP A 284 -14.22 -8.30 -18.21
CA ASP A 284 -13.53 -7.02 -18.37
C ASP A 284 -12.35 -6.92 -17.39
N PHE A 285 -11.22 -6.48 -17.91
CA PHE A 285 -10.01 -6.14 -17.16
C PHE A 285 -9.33 -4.89 -17.70
N ASP A 286 -10.08 -4.02 -18.38
CA ASP A 286 -9.61 -2.73 -18.84
C ASP A 286 -9.37 -1.76 -17.66
N MET A 287 -8.09 -1.59 -17.29
CA MET A 287 -7.72 -0.66 -16.22
C MET A 287 -7.98 0.81 -16.56
N GLY A 288 -8.09 1.16 -17.85
CA GLY A 288 -8.42 2.51 -18.30
C GLY A 288 -9.85 2.93 -18.00
N SER A 289 -10.75 1.96 -17.78
CA SER A 289 -12.13 2.21 -17.36
C SER A 289 -12.24 2.64 -15.88
N VAL A 290 -11.20 2.39 -15.08
CA VAL A 290 -11.25 2.56 -13.62
C VAL A 290 -11.03 4.03 -13.25
N SER A 291 -12.07 4.65 -12.68
CA SER A 291 -11.95 5.98 -12.08
C SER A 291 -11.37 5.89 -10.66
N TRP A 292 -10.05 6.00 -10.51
CA TRP A 292 -9.37 5.85 -9.22
C TRP A 292 -9.84 6.81 -8.13
N LEU A 293 -10.17 8.06 -8.46
CA LEU A 293 -10.71 9.00 -7.48
C LEU A 293 -12.10 8.57 -6.99
N LYS A 294 -12.95 7.99 -7.84
CA LYS A 294 -14.21 7.38 -7.40
C LYS A 294 -13.97 6.08 -6.63
N PHE A 295 -12.93 5.34 -6.99
CA PHE A 295 -12.48 4.13 -6.28
C PHE A 295 -12.13 4.40 -4.80
N CYS A 296 -11.76 5.63 -4.43
CA CYS A 296 -11.60 5.99 -3.01
C CYS A 296 -12.85 5.73 -2.16
N SER A 297 -14.05 5.78 -2.73
CA SER A 297 -15.29 5.39 -2.03
C SER A 297 -15.39 3.88 -1.79
N VAL A 298 -14.89 3.07 -2.73
CA VAL A 298 -14.76 1.60 -2.62
C VAL A 298 -13.81 1.26 -1.49
N LEU A 299 -12.66 1.93 -1.42
CA LEU A 299 -11.68 1.75 -0.33
C LEU A 299 -12.28 2.03 1.04
N TYR A 300 -13.01 3.15 1.17
CA TYR A 300 -13.69 3.51 2.40
C TYR A 300 -14.67 2.42 2.85
N ARG A 301 -15.54 1.95 1.94
CA ARG A 301 -16.52 0.89 2.24
C ARG A 301 -15.85 -0.45 2.54
N CYS A 302 -14.81 -0.81 1.81
CA CYS A 302 -14.02 -2.02 2.06
C CYS A 302 -13.48 -2.03 3.49
N VAL A 303 -12.86 -0.93 3.90
CA VAL A 303 -12.30 -0.76 5.24
C VAL A 303 -13.38 -0.91 6.31
N ALA A 304 -14.52 -0.23 6.17
CA ALA A 304 -15.60 -0.29 7.14
C ALA A 304 -16.20 -1.71 7.26
N LEU A 305 -16.47 -2.36 6.12
CA LEU A 305 -17.16 -3.66 6.04
C LEU A 305 -16.27 -4.84 6.38
N TYR A 306 -15.09 -4.94 5.75
CA TYR A 306 -14.29 -6.17 5.75
C TYR A 306 -13.09 -6.09 6.69
N ILE A 307 -12.51 -4.91 6.90
CA ILE A 307 -11.32 -4.74 7.76
C ILE A 307 -11.73 -4.45 9.20
N ILE A 308 -12.47 -3.36 9.41
CA ILE A 308 -12.89 -2.93 10.75
C ILE A 308 -14.10 -3.74 11.23
N LYS A 309 -14.90 -4.26 10.29
CA LYS A 309 -16.11 -5.04 10.53
C LYS A 309 -17.06 -4.30 11.46
N ASP A 310 -17.38 -3.08 11.07
CA ASP A 310 -18.19 -2.14 11.85
C ASP A 310 -19.43 -1.76 11.03
N TYR A 311 -20.24 -2.77 10.74
CA TYR A 311 -21.51 -2.66 10.04
C TYR A 311 -22.63 -2.48 11.06
N THR A 312 -22.72 -1.29 11.65
CA THR A 312 -23.92 -0.92 12.41
C THR A 312 -24.69 0.13 11.61
N PRO A 313 -26.04 0.09 11.60
CA PRO A 313 -26.88 1.13 11.00
C PRO A 313 -26.90 2.45 11.81
N TYR A 314 -26.30 2.47 13.02
CA TYR A 314 -26.24 3.65 13.91
C TYR A 314 -24.83 4.26 14.15
N PRO A 315 -23.95 4.37 13.14
CA PRO A 315 -22.57 4.77 13.42
C PRO A 315 -22.43 6.29 13.60
N LYS A 316 -23.34 7.09 13.04
CA LYS A 316 -23.19 8.55 13.02
C LYS A 316 -23.43 9.22 14.37
N GLU A 317 -24.39 8.74 15.17
CA GLU A 317 -24.63 9.31 16.50
C GLU A 317 -23.53 8.93 17.49
N VAL A 318 -23.00 7.71 17.41
CA VAL A 318 -21.82 7.28 18.18
C VAL A 318 -20.59 8.09 17.77
N TYR A 319 -20.38 8.26 16.46
CA TYR A 319 -19.32 9.12 15.93
C TYR A 319 -19.46 10.56 16.42
N LYS A 320 -20.64 11.19 16.27
CA LYS A 320 -20.91 12.56 16.74
C LYS A 320 -20.66 12.69 18.24
N LYS A 321 -21.12 11.73 19.06
CA LYS A 321 -20.87 11.72 20.51
C LYS A 321 -19.38 11.70 20.82
N LYS A 322 -18.60 10.83 20.17
CA LYS A 322 -17.14 10.81 20.32
C LYS A 322 -16.50 12.12 19.87
N MET A 323 -16.92 12.65 18.72
CA MET A 323 -16.39 13.90 18.17
C MET A 323 -16.66 15.11 19.07
N ARG A 324 -17.76 15.14 19.83
CA ARG A 324 -17.98 16.20 20.84
C ARG A 324 -16.87 16.28 21.89
N PHE A 325 -16.22 15.16 22.21
CA PHE A 325 -15.09 15.11 23.14
C PHE A 325 -13.74 15.27 22.41
N ILE A 326 -13.59 14.66 21.23
CA ILE A 326 -12.34 14.68 20.47
C ILE A 326 -12.08 16.06 19.83
N ASP A 327 -13.09 16.69 19.20
CA ASP A 327 -12.90 17.93 18.44
C ASP A 327 -12.33 19.10 19.26
N PRO A 328 -12.80 19.38 20.50
CA PRO A 328 -12.21 20.46 21.30
C PRO A 328 -10.74 20.21 21.64
N VAL A 329 -10.41 18.97 22.01
CA VAL A 329 -9.03 18.58 22.35
C VAL A 329 -8.13 18.64 21.12
N ASP A 330 -8.61 18.10 20.00
CA ASP A 330 -7.91 18.15 18.71
C ASP A 330 -7.65 19.59 18.26
N LYS A 331 -8.67 20.46 18.32
CA LYS A 331 -8.52 21.89 18.01
C LYS A 331 -7.50 22.56 18.93
N ALA A 332 -7.53 22.27 20.24
CA ALA A 332 -6.55 22.81 21.18
C ALA A 332 -5.12 22.38 20.84
N ILE A 333 -4.91 21.10 20.50
CA ILE A 333 -3.60 20.57 20.06
C ILE A 333 -3.14 21.23 18.75
N VAL A 334 -4.04 21.34 17.76
CA VAL A 334 -3.70 21.98 16.47
C VAL A 334 -3.39 23.45 16.66
N CYS A 335 -4.16 24.17 17.48
CA CYS A 335 -3.91 25.58 17.80
C CYS A 335 -2.60 25.77 18.56
N SER A 336 -2.28 24.92 19.53
CA SER A 336 -1.02 25.00 20.28
C SER A 336 0.18 24.73 19.37
N PHE A 337 0.06 23.77 18.44
CA PHE A 337 1.11 23.50 17.45
C PHE A 337 1.31 24.67 16.48
N LYS A 338 0.23 25.26 15.96
CA LYS A 338 0.30 26.48 15.12
C LYS A 338 0.89 27.66 15.87
N PHE A 339 0.53 27.83 17.14
CA PHE A 339 1.11 28.87 17.99
C PHE A 339 2.61 28.65 18.21
N LEU A 340 3.03 27.42 18.50
CA LEU A 340 4.44 27.06 18.64
C LEU A 340 5.22 27.33 17.34
N GLN A 341 4.68 26.96 16.19
CA GLN A 341 5.27 27.27 14.88
C GLN A 341 5.44 28.77 14.67
N PHE A 342 4.39 29.56 14.94
CA PHE A 342 4.43 31.01 14.84
C PHE A 342 5.47 31.62 15.80
N TYR A 343 5.53 31.15 17.05
CA TYR A 343 6.52 31.58 18.03
C TYR A 343 7.94 31.29 17.58
N LEU A 344 8.23 30.07 17.11
CA LEU A 344 9.55 29.69 16.61
C LEU A 344 9.97 30.54 15.39
N LEU A 345 9.04 30.81 14.47
CA LEU A 345 9.29 31.71 13.33
C LEU A 345 9.63 33.13 13.79
N LEU A 346 8.91 33.67 14.78
CA LEU A 346 9.24 34.97 15.37
C LEU A 346 10.61 34.96 16.06
N THR A 347 10.96 33.88 16.76
CA THR A 347 12.28 33.73 17.40
C THR A 347 13.40 33.70 16.36
N VAL A 348 13.25 32.91 15.29
CA VAL A 348 14.22 32.88 14.19
C VAL A 348 14.33 34.24 13.52
N ALA A 349 13.20 34.90 13.23
CA ALA A 349 13.20 36.24 12.65
C ALA A 349 13.91 37.26 13.55
N ARG A 350 13.73 37.19 14.88
CA ARG A 350 14.47 38.02 15.84
C ARG A 350 15.97 37.73 15.84
N ILE A 351 16.38 36.46 15.79
CA ILE A 351 17.80 36.07 15.73
C ILE A 351 18.43 36.57 14.44
N VAL A 352 17.78 36.37 13.29
CA VAL A 352 18.24 36.84 11.98
C VAL A 352 18.32 38.36 11.96
N TYR A 353 17.30 39.06 12.46
CA TYR A 353 17.31 40.51 12.56
C TYR A 353 18.46 41.01 13.43
N SER A 354 18.67 40.41 14.61
CA SER A 354 19.77 40.74 15.51
C SER A 354 21.13 40.54 14.83
N PHE A 355 21.32 39.40 14.13
CA PHE A 355 22.54 39.09 13.40
C PHE A 355 22.81 40.06 12.23
N LEU A 356 21.78 40.40 11.46
CA LEU A 356 21.91 41.37 10.36
C LEU A 356 22.21 42.77 10.90
N TYR A 357 21.51 43.20 11.95
CA TYR A 357 21.71 44.50 12.60
C TYR A 357 23.10 44.63 13.21
N SER A 358 23.62 43.58 13.89
CA SER A 358 24.98 43.58 14.44
C SER A 358 26.06 43.63 13.36
N ASN A 359 25.85 42.96 12.21
CA ASN A 359 26.83 43.01 11.12
C ASN A 359 26.81 44.35 10.38
N VAL A 360 25.64 44.97 10.20
CA VAL A 360 25.54 46.31 9.59
C VAL A 360 26.26 47.36 10.44
N LEU A 361 26.15 47.30 11.77
CA LEU A 361 26.87 48.21 12.67
C LEU A 361 28.39 47.98 12.74
N CYS A 362 28.88 46.79 12.41
CA CYS A 362 30.33 46.52 12.31
C CYS A 362 30.95 46.94 10.98
N THR A 363 30.14 47.40 10.01
CA THR A 363 30.62 47.81 8.68
C THR A 363 30.68 49.33 8.50
N TYR A 364 30.40 50.11 9.55
CA TYR A 364 30.47 51.58 9.57
C TYR A 364 31.48 52.09 10.59
#